data_AF-A0A246BEW2-F1
#
_entry.id   AF-A0A246BEW2-F1
#
_cell.length_a   1.000
_cell.length_b   1.000
_cell.length_c   1.000
_cell.angle_alpha   90.00
_cell.angle_beta   90.00
_cell.angle_gamma   90.00
#
_symmetry.space_group_name_H-M   'P 1'
#
loop_
_entity.id
_entity.type
_entity.pdbx_description
1 polymer ?
#
loop_
_entity_poly.entity_id
_entity_poly.type
_entity_poly.pdbx_seq_one_letter_code
_entity_poly.pdbx_strand_id
1 'polypeptide(L)'
;MNRALLTLTVTLAGVAAAQFAQNRTLPTSFPIDCRALDRRPSAPEAARDWNARCQRVADQWSKGTRLGTGPSVAQLASAFPTKPGSVRYWGGFLDERTRKLYIGATWSDNRDRNGDPELKNFGLLLEVDVDFSGPTAGNRRVISGKHLSRQGDLDVGSGPKLSTVRTVRRGPDGALYAFTMDAGNPATIVRIDPQSGDRRVVWQERAILHNQPGPFPADQCDNGQTPGKDGVAAGGRRSMQINGAFSPFEMNPRTGEFYLAPIQANNASPQGLLKISADGAQCSWVTRLKAAGSNRYADTPQTRAEVDSGQPTGSGPRGSGFSGMTLNATNLHYREQEGRAWLYASSGASYWRTDLESGNRELVVQQEVGDTNSVWDERRRVLWTSGTGSNSGIAPVTIEAEEPRLGGNLYCLNPSDATYQCVRGPGEVGPLLRGGVFLDPRDGNLIVAHDGVGLIRIEIATGNSYLFSL
;
A
#
# COMPACT_ATOMS: atom_id res chain seq x y z
N MET A 1 -25.64 7.05 54.08
CA MET A 1 -24.28 7.33 53.57
C MET A 1 -23.48 6.05 53.61
N ASN A 2 -23.19 5.44 52.45
CA ASN A 2 -22.11 4.47 52.26
C ASN A 2 -22.00 4.21 50.75
N ARG A 3 -20.97 4.81 50.13
CA ARG A 3 -20.57 4.52 48.74
C ARG A 3 -19.70 3.26 48.76
N ALA A 4 -20.20 2.19 48.17
CA ALA A 4 -19.39 1.02 47.87
C ALA A 4 -18.56 1.31 46.61
N LEU A 5 -17.23 1.32 46.77
CA LEU A 5 -16.26 1.31 45.68
C LEU A 5 -16.30 -0.08 45.03
N LEU A 6 -16.78 -0.18 43.80
CA LEU A 6 -16.58 -1.37 42.97
C LEU A 6 -15.18 -1.25 42.33
N THR A 7 -14.23 -1.99 42.87
CA THR A 7 -12.90 -2.14 42.29
C THR A 7 -13.00 -3.22 41.21
N LEU A 8 -12.94 -2.82 39.94
CA LEU A 8 -12.93 -3.74 38.80
C LEU A 8 -11.49 -4.23 38.60
N THR A 9 -11.18 -5.42 39.12
CA THR A 9 -9.92 -6.10 38.85
C THR A 9 -9.93 -6.60 37.41
N VAL A 10 -9.33 -5.85 36.49
CA VAL A 10 -9.08 -6.30 35.12
C VAL A 10 -7.88 -7.23 35.16
N THR A 11 -8.13 -8.53 35.07
CA THR A 11 -7.11 -9.54 34.82
C THR A 11 -6.47 -9.29 33.44
N LEU A 12 -5.17 -9.02 33.44
CA LEU A 12 -4.31 -8.69 32.30
C LEU A 12 -4.05 -9.86 31.32
N ALA A 13 -4.94 -10.84 31.23
CA ALA A 13 -4.78 -12.05 30.40
C ALA A 13 -5.90 -12.26 29.34
N GLY A 14 -6.65 -11.20 28.98
CA GLY A 14 -7.89 -11.36 28.21
C GLY A 14 -8.09 -10.49 26.96
N VAL A 15 -7.12 -9.65 26.55
CA VAL A 15 -7.41 -8.56 25.60
C VAL A 15 -7.28 -8.94 24.10
N ALA A 16 -6.74 -10.10 23.73
CA ALA A 16 -6.43 -10.39 22.31
C ALA A 16 -7.40 -11.34 21.57
N ALA A 17 -8.52 -11.74 22.19
CA ALA A 17 -9.48 -12.69 21.61
C ALA A 17 -10.95 -12.31 21.79
N ALA A 18 -11.27 -11.05 22.12
CA ALA A 18 -12.62 -10.53 21.88
C ALA A 18 -12.79 -10.49 20.35
N GLN A 19 -13.35 -11.59 19.85
CA GLN A 19 -13.37 -12.01 18.47
C GLN A 19 -13.82 -10.89 17.53
N PHE A 20 -13.14 -10.77 16.39
CA PHE A 20 -13.65 -10.10 15.21
C PHE A 20 -14.98 -10.74 14.80
N ALA A 21 -16.06 -10.28 15.43
CA ALA A 21 -17.39 -10.83 15.26
C ALA A 21 -18.21 -9.88 14.39
N GLN A 22 -18.38 -10.24 13.12
CA GLN A 22 -19.39 -9.61 12.27
C GLN A 22 -20.77 -10.11 12.69
N ASN A 23 -21.69 -9.21 13.02
CA ASN A 23 -23.04 -9.60 13.44
C ASN A 23 -24.11 -8.92 12.58
N ARG A 24 -24.91 -9.72 11.87
CA ARG A 24 -25.99 -9.21 10.99
C ARG A 24 -27.06 -8.45 11.75
N THR A 25 -27.27 -8.78 13.01
CA THR A 25 -28.35 -8.21 13.83
C THR A 25 -27.99 -6.82 14.38
N LEU A 26 -26.69 -6.46 14.37
CA LEU A 26 -26.29 -5.13 14.78
C LEU A 26 -26.79 -4.08 13.75
N PRO A 27 -27.33 -2.95 14.24
CA PRO A 27 -27.66 -1.82 13.37
C PRO A 27 -26.37 -1.30 12.72
N THR A 28 -26.44 -0.96 11.43
CA THR A 28 -25.32 -0.31 10.75
C THR A 28 -25.19 1.15 11.20
N SER A 29 -23.96 1.63 11.35
CA SER A 29 -23.65 3.05 11.56
C SER A 29 -23.55 3.84 10.25
N PHE A 30 -23.62 3.16 9.11
CA PHE A 30 -23.57 3.79 7.80
C PHE A 30 -24.92 4.41 7.42
N PRO A 31 -24.93 5.44 6.56
CA PRO A 31 -26.17 6.07 6.09
C PRO A 31 -27.06 5.12 5.27
N ILE A 32 -26.52 3.98 4.85
CA ILE A 32 -27.21 3.00 4.02
C ILE A 32 -26.85 1.58 4.41
N ASP A 33 -27.86 0.71 4.51
CA ASP A 33 -27.68 -0.72 4.77
C ASP A 33 -27.80 -1.51 3.46
N CYS A 34 -26.67 -2.01 2.97
CA CYS A 34 -26.59 -2.80 1.75
C CYS A 34 -26.62 -4.31 2.02
N ARG A 35 -26.79 -4.76 3.27
CA ARG A 35 -26.87 -6.19 3.66
C ARG A 35 -28.21 -6.83 3.32
N ALA A 36 -29.23 -6.04 3.03
CA ALA A 36 -30.59 -6.48 2.77
C ALA A 36 -30.96 -6.18 1.31
N LEU A 37 -30.42 -6.96 0.37
CA LEU A 37 -30.72 -6.82 -1.06
C LEU A 37 -32.24 -6.88 -1.35
N ASP A 38 -32.99 -7.61 -0.53
CA ASP A 38 -34.44 -7.77 -0.66
C ASP A 38 -35.26 -6.65 0.00
N ARG A 39 -34.63 -5.76 0.78
CA ARG A 39 -35.29 -4.64 1.48
C ARG A 39 -34.89 -3.30 0.87
N ARG A 40 -34.94 -3.22 -0.46
CA ARG A 40 -34.77 -1.97 -1.18
C ARG A 40 -35.78 -0.94 -0.67
N PRO A 41 -35.38 0.33 -0.41
CA PRO A 41 -36.32 1.37 -0.04
C PRO A 41 -37.44 1.51 -1.08
N SER A 42 -38.68 1.69 -0.64
CA SER A 42 -39.84 1.87 -1.52
C SER A 42 -39.91 3.27 -2.13
N ALA A 43 -39.40 4.28 -1.44
CA ALA A 43 -39.38 5.66 -1.92
C ALA A 43 -38.43 5.80 -3.13
N PRO A 44 -38.86 6.39 -4.27
CA PRO A 44 -38.08 6.37 -5.52
C PRO A 44 -36.67 6.97 -5.43
N GLU A 45 -36.47 8.02 -4.64
CA GLU A 45 -35.16 8.66 -4.47
C GLU A 45 -34.22 7.81 -3.63
N ALA A 46 -34.68 7.32 -2.48
CA ALA A 46 -33.92 6.37 -1.66
C ALA A 46 -33.61 5.07 -2.43
N ALA A 47 -34.55 4.62 -3.26
CA ALA A 47 -34.37 3.45 -4.12
C ALA A 47 -33.34 3.67 -5.23
N ARG A 48 -33.15 4.92 -5.70
CA ARG A 48 -32.12 5.31 -6.67
C ARG A 48 -30.75 5.40 -6.02
N ASP A 49 -30.64 6.08 -4.88
CA ASP A 49 -29.38 6.17 -4.12
C ASP A 49 -28.90 4.78 -3.66
N TRP A 50 -29.82 3.95 -3.17
CA TRP A 50 -29.52 2.56 -2.81
C TRP A 50 -28.99 1.76 -4.00
N ASN A 51 -29.62 1.87 -5.16
CA ASN A 51 -29.13 1.20 -6.36
C ASN A 51 -27.74 1.69 -6.80
N ALA A 52 -27.44 2.97 -6.60
CA ALA A 52 -26.14 3.54 -6.95
C ALA A 52 -25.03 3.08 -5.99
N ARG A 53 -25.35 2.91 -4.70
CA ARG A 53 -24.36 2.69 -3.64
C ARG A 53 -24.21 1.24 -3.18
N CYS A 54 -25.24 0.41 -3.31
CA CYS A 54 -25.24 -0.96 -2.77
C CYS A 54 -24.91 -2.05 -3.79
N GLN A 55 -24.60 -1.66 -5.03
CA GLN A 55 -24.30 -2.58 -6.12
C GLN A 55 -22.80 -2.58 -6.43
N ARG A 56 -22.33 -3.63 -7.11
CA ARG A 56 -20.91 -3.78 -7.47
C ARG A 56 -20.38 -2.56 -8.22
N VAL A 57 -19.13 -2.19 -7.95
CA VAL A 57 -18.44 -1.07 -8.62
C VAL A 57 -18.45 -1.23 -10.14
N ALA A 58 -18.09 -2.40 -10.67
CA ALA A 58 -18.12 -2.65 -12.12
C ALA A 58 -19.52 -2.46 -12.74
N ASP A 59 -20.59 -2.86 -12.06
CA ASP A 59 -21.96 -2.70 -12.55
C ASP A 59 -22.40 -1.23 -12.56
N GLN A 60 -22.02 -0.48 -11.54
CA GLN A 60 -22.31 0.95 -11.47
C GLN A 60 -21.49 1.74 -12.49
N TRP A 61 -20.23 1.35 -12.67
CA TRP A 61 -19.37 1.94 -13.69
C TRP A 61 -19.93 1.73 -15.10
N SER A 62 -20.35 0.50 -15.44
CA SER A 62 -20.93 0.19 -16.75
C SER A 62 -22.25 0.91 -17.03
N LYS A 63 -23.02 1.24 -15.98
CA LYS A 63 -24.22 2.10 -16.05
C LYS A 63 -23.92 3.59 -16.17
N GLY A 64 -22.65 3.98 -16.14
CA GLY A 64 -22.25 5.39 -16.15
C GLY A 64 -22.51 6.13 -14.84
N THR A 65 -22.76 5.41 -13.74
CA THR A 65 -22.98 6.01 -12.42
C THR A 65 -21.79 6.87 -12.02
N ARG A 66 -22.08 7.98 -11.34
CA ARG A 66 -21.10 8.92 -10.80
C ARG A 66 -21.46 9.18 -9.35
N LEU A 67 -20.51 8.92 -8.44
CA LEU A 67 -20.66 9.19 -7.02
C LEU A 67 -19.51 10.09 -6.58
N GLY A 68 -19.87 11.24 -5.98
CA GLY A 68 -18.95 12.35 -5.79
C GLY A 68 -18.68 13.13 -7.07
N THR A 69 -18.10 14.32 -6.94
CA THR A 69 -17.69 15.18 -8.04
C THR A 69 -16.22 15.02 -8.38
N GLY A 70 -15.78 15.67 -9.46
CA GLY A 70 -14.38 15.73 -9.88
C GLY A 70 -13.89 14.53 -10.69
N PRO A 71 -12.60 14.54 -11.06
CA PRO A 71 -11.95 13.50 -11.86
C PRO A 71 -12.05 12.12 -11.23
N SER A 72 -12.45 11.12 -12.02
CA SER A 72 -12.47 9.72 -11.59
C SER A 72 -11.62 8.86 -12.52
N VAL A 73 -10.91 7.90 -11.92
CA VAL A 73 -10.17 6.86 -12.63
C VAL A 73 -11.10 6.02 -13.51
N ALA A 74 -12.37 5.84 -13.13
CA ALA A 74 -13.39 5.18 -13.95
C ALA A 74 -13.66 5.92 -15.29
N GLN A 75 -13.58 7.25 -15.30
CA GLN A 75 -13.74 8.04 -16.53
C GLN A 75 -12.58 7.79 -17.51
N LEU A 76 -11.37 7.66 -16.98
CA LEU A 76 -10.18 7.33 -17.77
C LEU A 76 -10.28 5.92 -18.37
N ALA A 77 -10.82 4.97 -17.61
CA ALA A 77 -11.08 3.62 -18.11
C ALA A 77 -12.10 3.60 -19.26
N SER A 78 -13.18 4.38 -19.15
CA SER A 78 -14.19 4.49 -20.22
C SER A 78 -13.67 5.19 -21.48
N ALA A 79 -12.68 6.08 -21.36
CA ALA A 79 -12.08 6.75 -22.51
C ALA A 79 -11.23 5.79 -23.38
N PHE A 80 -10.75 4.66 -22.84
CA PHE A 80 -9.86 3.73 -23.53
C PHE A 80 -10.25 2.24 -23.34
N PRO A 81 -11.37 1.81 -23.94
CA PRO A 81 -11.93 0.47 -23.72
C PRO A 81 -11.04 -0.69 -24.20
N THR A 82 -10.00 -0.43 -24.99
CA THR A 82 -9.16 -1.49 -25.59
C THR A 82 -8.09 -2.06 -24.67
N LYS A 83 -7.83 -1.47 -23.49
CA LYS A 83 -6.91 -2.00 -22.45
C LYS A 83 -7.36 -1.71 -21.01
N PRO A 84 -8.46 -2.32 -20.54
CA PRO A 84 -9.03 -2.06 -19.22
C PRO A 84 -8.09 -2.39 -18.04
N GLY A 85 -7.06 -3.21 -18.23
CA GLY A 85 -6.11 -3.60 -17.17
C GLY A 85 -5.13 -2.53 -16.71
N SER A 86 -5.10 -1.36 -17.37
CA SER A 86 -4.14 -0.28 -17.09
C SER A 86 -4.64 0.77 -16.12
N VAL A 87 -5.93 0.73 -15.76
CA VAL A 87 -6.58 1.80 -15.01
C VAL A 87 -6.95 1.31 -13.61
N ARG A 88 -6.27 1.83 -12.58
CA ARG A 88 -6.53 1.43 -11.20
C ARG A 88 -6.02 2.41 -10.16
N TYR A 89 -6.72 2.47 -9.04
CA TYR A 89 -6.22 2.96 -7.77
C TYR A 89 -5.20 2.00 -7.17
N TRP A 90 -4.22 2.57 -6.48
CA TRP A 90 -3.20 1.89 -5.70
C TRP A 90 -3.29 2.33 -4.23
N GLY A 91 -2.15 2.34 -3.52
CA GLY A 91 -2.04 2.73 -2.13
C GLY A 91 -1.97 4.24 -1.92
N GLY A 92 -1.79 4.61 -0.65
CA GLY A 92 -1.77 5.99 -0.19
C GLY A 92 -1.97 6.09 1.32
N PHE A 93 -2.52 7.20 1.80
CA PHE A 93 -2.81 7.40 3.22
C PHE A 93 -4.04 8.30 3.41
N LEU A 94 -4.68 8.14 4.57
CA LEU A 94 -5.76 9.00 5.04
C LEU A 94 -5.17 10.05 5.99
N ASP A 95 -5.32 11.33 5.66
CA ASP A 95 -4.98 12.42 6.57
C ASP A 95 -6.14 12.63 7.57
N GLU A 96 -5.90 12.27 8.82
CA GLU A 96 -6.93 12.29 9.87
C GLU A 96 -7.46 13.70 10.14
N ARG A 97 -6.58 14.69 10.01
CA ARG A 97 -6.86 16.10 10.34
C ARG A 97 -7.69 16.75 9.25
N THR A 98 -7.32 16.55 7.99
CA THR A 98 -8.01 17.19 6.84
C THR A 98 -9.16 16.36 6.30
N ARG A 99 -9.28 15.09 6.74
CA ARG A 99 -10.28 14.13 6.23
C ARG A 99 -10.20 13.94 4.73
N LYS A 100 -8.96 13.89 4.24
CA LYS A 100 -8.65 13.63 2.85
C LYS A 100 -7.87 12.34 2.72
N LEU A 101 -8.32 11.48 1.82
CA LEU A 101 -7.58 10.32 1.37
C LEU A 101 -6.72 10.74 0.18
N TYR A 102 -5.41 10.62 0.30
CA TYR A 102 -4.47 10.79 -0.81
C TYR A 102 -4.17 9.41 -1.39
N ILE A 103 -4.45 9.23 -2.68
CA ILE A 103 -4.37 7.92 -3.34
C ILE A 103 -3.68 8.02 -4.69
N GLY A 104 -2.74 7.10 -4.91
CA GLY A 104 -2.08 6.93 -6.20
C GLY A 104 -2.97 6.19 -7.20
N ALA A 105 -2.83 6.50 -8.48
CA ALA A 105 -3.49 5.79 -9.55
C ALA A 105 -2.57 5.64 -10.77
N THR A 106 -2.94 4.68 -11.63
CA THR A 106 -2.40 4.50 -12.98
C THR A 106 -3.53 4.49 -13.99
N TRP A 107 -3.22 4.92 -15.21
CA TRP A 107 -4.08 4.77 -16.39
C TRP A 107 -3.23 4.77 -17.66
N SER A 108 -3.72 4.22 -18.78
CA SER A 108 -3.04 4.33 -20.09
C SER A 108 -3.72 5.31 -21.03
N ASP A 109 -2.93 6.08 -21.79
CA ASP A 109 -3.41 6.80 -22.99
C ASP A 109 -2.91 6.10 -24.25
N ASN A 110 -3.77 5.33 -24.93
CA ASN A 110 -3.39 4.67 -26.18
C ASN A 110 -3.30 5.63 -27.39
N ARG A 111 -3.63 6.92 -27.21
CA ARG A 111 -3.49 7.95 -28.26
C ARG A 111 -2.15 8.68 -28.19
N ASP A 112 -1.42 8.57 -27.08
CA ASP A 112 -0.12 9.20 -26.96
C ASP A 112 0.84 8.56 -27.96
N ARG A 113 1.09 9.25 -29.08
CA ARG A 113 1.94 8.84 -30.19
C ARG A 113 3.30 9.53 -30.16
N ASN A 114 3.69 10.12 -29.02
CA ASN A 114 4.89 10.97 -28.89
C ASN A 114 6.23 10.22 -29.07
N GLY A 115 6.24 9.04 -29.70
CA GLY A 115 7.46 8.31 -30.05
C GLY A 115 8.15 7.63 -28.86
N ASP A 116 7.61 7.76 -27.64
CA ASP A 116 8.07 7.03 -26.47
C ASP A 116 7.24 5.75 -26.29
N PRO A 117 7.73 4.58 -26.73
CA PRO A 117 7.00 3.32 -26.62
C PRO A 117 6.81 2.84 -25.17
N GLU A 118 7.43 3.51 -24.18
CA GLU A 118 7.52 3.07 -22.78
C GLU A 118 6.57 3.81 -21.83
N LEU A 119 6.13 5.03 -22.16
CA LEU A 119 5.11 5.75 -21.38
C LEU A 119 3.68 5.41 -21.81
N LYS A 120 3.35 4.12 -21.80
CA LYS A 120 1.95 3.68 -21.99
C LYS A 120 1.10 3.93 -20.75
N ASN A 121 1.70 4.07 -19.58
CA ASN A 121 1.01 4.29 -18.32
C ASN A 121 1.41 5.63 -17.69
N PHE A 122 0.40 6.36 -17.23
CA PHE A 122 0.50 7.65 -16.58
C PHE A 122 0.08 7.53 -15.13
N GLY A 123 0.83 8.22 -14.27
CA GLY A 123 0.51 8.38 -12.86
C GLY A 123 -0.43 9.54 -12.60
N LEU A 124 -1.29 9.34 -11.62
CA LEU A 124 -2.14 10.39 -11.08
C LEU A 124 -2.12 10.31 -9.55
N LEU A 125 -2.01 11.46 -8.90
CA LEU A 125 -2.25 11.60 -7.47
C LEU A 125 -3.58 12.31 -7.26
N LEU A 126 -4.49 11.63 -6.56
CA LEU A 126 -5.82 12.12 -6.25
C LEU A 126 -5.96 12.37 -4.75
N GLU A 127 -6.76 13.38 -4.44
CA GLU A 127 -7.30 13.64 -3.12
C GLU A 127 -8.80 13.32 -3.16
N VAL A 128 -9.27 12.56 -2.17
CA VAL A 128 -10.69 12.18 -2.03
C VAL A 128 -11.19 12.64 -0.67
N ASP A 129 -12.33 13.31 -0.66
CA ASP A 129 -13.01 13.68 0.58
C ASP A 129 -13.59 12.45 1.28
N VAL A 130 -13.19 12.23 2.52
CA VAL A 130 -13.66 11.14 3.38
C VAL A 130 -14.25 11.67 4.69
N ASP A 131 -14.67 12.93 4.70
CA ASP A 131 -15.55 13.45 5.75
C ASP A 131 -16.99 12.99 5.50
N PHE A 132 -17.32 11.78 5.94
CA PHE A 132 -18.64 11.18 5.77
C PHE A 132 -19.77 11.91 6.52
N SER A 133 -19.46 12.93 7.33
CA SER A 133 -20.45 13.82 7.92
C SER A 133 -20.86 14.97 6.99
N GLY A 134 -20.04 15.26 5.97
CA GLY A 134 -20.24 16.36 5.04
C GLY A 134 -20.86 15.93 3.71
N PRO A 135 -21.46 16.87 2.96
CA PRO A 135 -22.08 16.60 1.65
C PRO A 135 -21.05 16.32 0.55
N THR A 136 -19.76 16.55 0.81
CA THR A 136 -18.68 16.43 -0.15
C THR A 136 -18.00 15.06 -0.13
N ALA A 137 -18.41 14.15 0.76
CA ALA A 137 -17.84 12.80 0.84
C ALA A 137 -17.84 12.11 -0.53
N GLY A 138 -16.67 11.62 -0.95
CA GLY A 138 -16.44 11.00 -2.24
C GLY A 138 -16.05 11.95 -3.38
N ASN A 139 -16.09 13.27 -3.16
CA ASN A 139 -15.57 14.25 -4.12
C ASN A 139 -14.07 14.08 -4.29
N ARG A 140 -13.59 14.28 -5.52
CA ARG A 140 -12.20 14.07 -5.92
C ARG A 140 -11.57 15.33 -6.47
N ARG A 141 -10.29 15.48 -6.23
CA ARG A 141 -9.43 16.53 -6.81
C ARG A 141 -8.13 15.91 -7.29
N VAL A 142 -7.68 16.31 -8.47
CA VAL A 142 -6.33 15.97 -8.93
C VAL A 142 -5.34 16.88 -8.21
N ILE A 143 -4.36 16.27 -7.55
CA ILE A 143 -3.25 16.99 -6.94
C ILE A 143 -2.11 17.15 -7.93
N SER A 144 -1.75 16.08 -8.64
CA SER A 144 -0.62 16.11 -9.56
C SER A 144 -0.70 14.98 -10.58
N GLY A 145 -0.16 15.19 -11.78
CA GLY A 145 -0.10 14.20 -12.85
C GLY A 145 -1.03 14.50 -14.02
N LYS A 146 -0.89 13.67 -15.07
CA LYS A 146 -1.67 13.78 -16.29
C LYS A 146 -3.07 13.19 -16.06
N HIS A 147 -4.09 13.96 -16.42
CA HIS A 147 -5.49 13.57 -16.39
C HIS A 147 -6.18 14.02 -17.69
N LEU A 148 -7.12 13.22 -18.18
CA LEU A 148 -7.95 13.61 -19.32
C LEU A 148 -9.24 14.24 -18.86
N SER A 149 -9.41 15.51 -19.21
CA SER A 149 -10.68 16.21 -19.02
C SER A 149 -11.46 16.29 -20.34
N ARG A 150 -12.75 16.64 -20.26
CA ARG A 150 -13.56 16.96 -21.45
C ARG A 150 -13.01 18.16 -22.24
N GLN A 151 -12.18 18.99 -21.62
CA GLN A 151 -11.55 20.17 -22.23
C GLN A 151 -10.17 19.84 -22.83
N GLY A 152 -9.71 18.59 -22.74
CA GLY A 152 -8.40 18.14 -23.21
C GLY A 152 -7.54 17.55 -22.10
N ASP A 153 -6.35 17.12 -22.49
CA ASP A 153 -5.30 16.62 -21.59
C ASP A 153 -4.88 17.76 -20.63
N LEU A 154 -4.98 17.52 -19.32
CA LEU A 154 -4.53 18.42 -18.26
C LEU A 154 -3.39 17.74 -17.51
N ASP A 155 -2.22 18.36 -17.44
CA ASP A 155 -1.17 17.96 -16.48
C ASP A 155 -1.18 18.95 -15.32
N VAL A 156 -1.53 18.45 -14.13
CA VAL A 156 -1.60 19.29 -12.93
C VAL A 156 -0.23 19.31 -12.26
N GLY A 157 0.29 20.52 -12.06
CA GLY A 157 1.63 20.77 -11.52
C GLY A 157 2.73 20.67 -12.57
N SER A 158 3.86 21.31 -12.29
CA SER A 158 5.07 21.25 -13.11
C SER A 158 6.05 20.16 -12.62
N GLY A 159 7.15 19.92 -13.35
CA GLY A 159 8.20 18.96 -12.95
C GLY A 159 8.16 17.61 -13.70
N PRO A 160 8.83 16.57 -13.17
CA PRO A 160 8.93 15.27 -13.83
C PRO A 160 7.55 14.62 -14.02
N LYS A 161 7.36 13.93 -15.15
CA LYS A 161 6.14 13.14 -15.38
C LYS A 161 6.04 12.03 -14.33
N LEU A 162 4.82 11.78 -13.85
CA LEU A 162 4.54 10.62 -13.01
C LEU A 162 4.23 9.42 -13.92
N SER A 163 4.99 8.33 -13.76
CA SER A 163 4.54 6.99 -14.14
C SER A 163 3.54 6.48 -13.09
N THR A 164 3.12 5.22 -13.14
CA THR A 164 2.22 4.60 -12.14
C THR A 164 2.56 4.99 -10.69
N VAL A 165 1.67 5.74 -10.03
CA VAL A 165 1.80 6.10 -8.60
C VAL A 165 1.32 4.92 -7.77
N ARG A 166 2.24 4.17 -7.16
CA ARG A 166 1.95 2.95 -6.38
C ARG A 166 1.46 3.26 -4.98
N THR A 167 2.01 4.29 -4.37
CA THR A 167 1.59 4.74 -3.05
C THR A 167 2.08 6.16 -2.83
N VAL A 168 1.53 6.80 -1.81
CA VAL A 168 1.89 8.15 -1.38
C VAL A 168 1.97 8.20 0.15
N ARG A 169 2.88 9.02 0.66
CA ARG A 169 3.05 9.32 2.09
C ARG A 169 3.15 10.82 2.32
N ARG A 170 2.79 11.29 3.52
CA ARG A 170 2.96 12.68 3.93
C ARG A 170 4.28 12.86 4.66
N GLY A 171 5.14 13.73 4.13
CA GLY A 171 6.42 14.05 4.75
C GLY A 171 6.28 14.97 5.97
N PRO A 172 7.33 15.07 6.79
CA PRO A 172 7.38 15.98 7.93
C PRO A 172 7.30 17.46 7.51
N ASP A 173 7.69 17.77 6.28
CA ASP A 173 7.61 19.10 5.67
C ASP A 173 6.20 19.44 5.12
N GLY A 174 5.23 18.53 5.28
CA GLY A 174 3.87 18.67 4.79
C GLY A 174 3.69 18.39 3.30
N ALA A 175 4.75 18.10 2.55
CA ALA A 175 4.66 17.67 1.16
C ALA A 175 4.19 16.21 1.04
N LEU A 176 3.77 15.85 -0.17
CA LEU A 176 3.41 14.48 -0.50
C LEU A 176 4.59 13.79 -1.20
N TYR A 177 4.88 12.55 -0.83
CA TYR A 177 5.96 11.77 -1.41
C TYR A 177 5.35 10.56 -2.11
N ALA A 178 5.35 10.60 -3.43
CA ALA A 178 4.83 9.55 -4.29
C ALA A 178 5.95 8.58 -4.66
N PHE A 179 5.68 7.29 -4.48
CA PHE A 179 6.51 6.23 -5.03
C PHE A 179 5.92 5.80 -6.38
N THR A 180 6.67 6.02 -7.45
CA THR A 180 6.23 5.74 -8.81
C THR A 180 7.10 4.68 -9.46
N MET A 181 6.48 3.69 -10.11
CA MET A 181 7.21 2.69 -10.88
C MET A 181 6.30 1.94 -11.84
N ASP A 182 6.83 1.58 -13.00
CA ASP A 182 6.13 0.76 -13.98
C ASP A 182 7.11 -0.02 -14.86
N ALA A 183 6.61 -0.99 -15.64
CA ALA A 183 7.43 -1.67 -16.63
C ALA A 183 8.08 -0.64 -17.57
N GLY A 184 9.41 -0.71 -17.74
CA GLY A 184 10.19 0.26 -18.52
C GLY A 184 10.64 1.50 -17.73
N ASN A 185 9.94 1.87 -16.66
CA ASN A 185 10.22 3.08 -15.90
C ASN A 185 10.95 2.78 -14.59
N PRO A 186 12.05 3.49 -14.28
CA PRO A 186 12.76 3.29 -13.02
C PRO A 186 11.87 3.62 -11.81
N ALA A 187 12.05 2.88 -10.72
CA ALA A 187 11.44 3.24 -9.44
C ALA A 187 11.91 4.63 -9.02
N THR A 188 10.97 5.51 -8.69
CA THR A 188 11.26 6.93 -8.42
C THR A 188 10.47 7.39 -7.20
N ILE A 189 11.10 8.16 -6.32
CA ILE A 189 10.46 8.88 -5.22
C ILE A 189 10.34 10.33 -5.65
N VAL A 190 9.11 10.83 -5.75
CA VAL A 190 8.79 12.18 -6.19
C VAL A 190 8.15 12.94 -5.05
N ARG A 191 8.75 14.07 -4.67
CA ARG A 191 8.13 15.05 -3.77
C ARG A 191 7.16 15.91 -4.56
N ILE A 192 5.97 16.11 -4.02
CA ILE A 192 4.84 16.80 -4.64
C ILE A 192 4.33 17.86 -3.67
N ASP A 193 4.23 19.10 -4.14
CA ASP A 193 3.54 20.15 -3.41
C ASP A 193 2.02 19.91 -3.44
N PRO A 194 1.32 19.80 -2.29
CA PRO A 194 -0.10 19.47 -2.26
C PRO A 194 -1.03 20.59 -2.77
N GLN A 195 -0.52 21.83 -2.88
CA GLN A 195 -1.28 22.99 -3.33
C GLN A 195 -1.12 23.20 -4.84
N SER A 196 0.11 23.29 -5.34
CA SER A 196 0.38 23.54 -6.77
C SER A 196 0.43 22.27 -7.60
N GLY A 197 0.69 21.12 -6.97
CA GLY A 197 0.95 19.86 -7.65
C GLY A 197 2.36 19.74 -8.21
N ASP A 198 3.25 20.72 -7.96
CA ASP A 198 4.60 20.74 -8.51
C ASP A 198 5.44 19.58 -7.98
N ARG A 199 6.23 19.00 -8.89
CA ARG A 199 6.95 17.75 -8.69
C ARG A 199 8.45 18.01 -8.67
N ARG A 200 9.16 17.30 -7.81
CA ARG A 200 10.63 17.20 -7.83
C ARG A 200 11.04 15.78 -7.51
N VAL A 201 11.95 15.22 -8.30
CA VAL A 201 12.53 13.92 -7.95
C VAL A 201 13.38 14.06 -6.69
N VAL A 202 13.22 13.14 -5.75
CA VAL A 202 14.04 13.01 -4.54
C VAL A 202 15.07 11.92 -4.73
N TRP A 203 14.64 10.77 -5.27
CA TRP A 203 15.48 9.63 -5.54
C TRP A 203 14.97 8.87 -6.76
N GLN A 204 15.87 8.23 -7.50
CA GLN A 204 15.51 7.43 -8.67
C GLN A 204 16.46 6.23 -8.84
N GLU A 205 15.89 5.06 -9.09
CA GLU A 205 16.61 3.88 -9.57
C GLU A 205 17.27 4.21 -10.90
N ARG A 206 18.52 3.77 -11.12
CA ARG A 206 19.19 4.00 -12.40
C ARG A 206 18.38 3.41 -13.56
N ALA A 207 18.02 4.27 -14.51
CA ALA A 207 17.35 3.88 -15.75
C ALA A 207 18.31 3.06 -16.65
N ILE A 208 18.32 1.75 -16.46
CA ILE A 208 19.18 0.83 -17.24
C ILE A 208 18.78 0.81 -18.71
N LEU A 209 17.48 0.90 -19.02
CA LEU A 209 16.96 0.69 -20.38
C LEU A 209 17.36 1.78 -21.36
N HIS A 210 17.76 2.96 -20.89
CA HIS A 210 18.07 4.09 -21.76
C HIS A 210 19.53 4.53 -21.73
N ASN A 211 20.38 3.85 -20.95
CA ASN A 211 21.78 4.26 -20.76
C ASN A 211 21.94 5.74 -20.35
N GLN A 212 20.86 6.38 -19.86
CA GLN A 212 20.87 7.79 -19.53
C GLN A 212 21.36 7.96 -18.10
N PRO A 213 22.31 8.88 -17.86
CA PRO A 213 22.60 9.31 -16.51
C PRO A 213 21.33 9.96 -15.96
N GLY A 214 20.75 9.36 -14.92
CA GLY A 214 19.71 10.04 -14.15
C GLY A 214 20.29 11.32 -13.53
N PRO A 215 19.44 12.26 -13.06
CA PRO A 215 19.91 13.48 -12.40
C PRO A 215 20.65 13.21 -11.08
N PHE A 216 20.64 11.97 -10.60
CA PHE A 216 21.29 11.54 -9.38
C PHE A 216 22.52 10.67 -9.66
N PRO A 217 23.55 10.73 -8.80
CA PRO A 217 24.73 9.88 -8.89
C PRO A 217 24.35 8.39 -8.98
N ALA A 218 25.01 7.65 -9.88
CA ALA A 218 24.70 6.25 -10.18
C ALA A 218 24.94 5.27 -9.02
N ASP A 219 25.57 5.74 -7.94
CA ASP A 219 25.95 5.02 -6.74
C ASP A 219 24.98 5.21 -5.57
N GLN A 220 23.91 6.01 -5.74
CA GLN A 220 22.98 6.29 -4.63
C GLN A 220 22.45 5.01 -4.00
N CYS A 221 21.92 4.03 -4.75
CA CYS A 221 21.66 2.67 -4.22
C CYS A 221 22.15 1.60 -5.22
N ASP A 222 23.40 1.16 -5.06
CA ASP A 222 24.06 0.15 -5.91
C ASP A 222 23.94 -1.27 -5.32
N ASN A 223 23.82 -2.26 -6.21
CA ASN A 223 23.65 -3.68 -5.87
C ASN A 223 24.95 -4.44 -5.59
N GLY A 224 26.07 -3.73 -5.58
CA GLY A 224 27.39 -4.24 -5.26
C GLY A 224 28.09 -4.96 -6.39
N GLN A 225 27.48 -5.02 -7.58
CA GLN A 225 28.07 -5.74 -8.70
C GLN A 225 29.16 -4.94 -9.40
N THR A 226 30.27 -5.61 -9.65
CA THR A 226 31.42 -5.10 -10.39
C THR A 226 31.36 -5.58 -11.84
N PRO A 227 31.30 -4.67 -12.83
CA PRO A 227 31.33 -5.08 -14.24
C PRO A 227 32.58 -5.87 -14.60
N GLY A 228 32.40 -6.88 -15.43
CA GLY A 228 33.47 -7.78 -15.86
C GLY A 228 33.90 -8.82 -14.82
N LYS A 229 33.30 -8.85 -13.62
CA LYS A 229 33.59 -9.86 -12.58
C LYS A 229 32.35 -10.67 -12.17
N ASP A 230 31.20 -10.03 -11.99
CA ASP A 230 29.98 -10.68 -11.48
C ASP A 230 29.02 -11.19 -12.58
N GLY A 231 29.53 -11.61 -13.74
CA GLY A 231 28.70 -11.97 -14.91
C GLY A 231 27.93 -10.78 -15.51
N VAL A 232 28.23 -9.57 -15.04
CA VAL A 232 27.70 -8.31 -15.56
C VAL A 232 28.57 -7.86 -16.73
N ALA A 233 28.02 -7.93 -17.95
CA ALA A 233 28.67 -7.37 -19.13
C ALA A 233 28.99 -5.87 -18.93
N ALA A 234 29.96 -5.32 -19.66
CA ALA A 234 30.19 -3.88 -19.67
C ALA A 234 28.88 -3.15 -20.04
N GLY A 235 28.34 -2.35 -19.09
CA GLY A 235 27.02 -1.71 -19.21
C GLY A 235 25.86 -2.41 -18.50
N GLY A 236 26.09 -3.53 -17.80
CA GLY A 236 25.03 -4.24 -17.08
C GLY A 236 24.55 -3.56 -15.77
N ARG A 237 23.49 -4.13 -15.18
CA ARG A 237 22.70 -3.55 -14.08
C ARG A 237 23.52 -3.39 -12.79
N ARG A 238 23.94 -2.16 -12.48
CA ARG A 238 24.53 -1.80 -11.18
C ARG A 238 23.51 -1.37 -10.13
N SER A 239 22.29 -1.04 -10.54
CA SER A 239 21.23 -0.63 -9.59
C SER A 239 20.57 -1.82 -8.91
N MET A 240 20.06 -1.54 -7.72
CA MET A 240 19.08 -2.38 -7.05
C MET A 240 17.84 -2.53 -7.93
N GLN A 241 17.28 -3.74 -8.02
CA GLN A 241 16.02 -3.97 -8.73
C GLN A 241 14.86 -3.90 -7.76
N ILE A 242 13.81 -3.14 -8.09
CA ILE A 242 12.59 -3.06 -7.28
C ILE A 242 11.48 -3.87 -7.93
N ASN A 243 10.70 -4.60 -7.13
CA ASN A 243 9.59 -5.40 -7.65
C ASN A 243 8.39 -4.53 -8.06
N GLY A 244 8.17 -4.38 -9.37
CA GLY A 244 7.05 -3.63 -9.91
C GLY A 244 5.67 -4.27 -9.75
N ALA A 245 5.55 -5.49 -9.24
CA ALA A 245 4.24 -6.08 -8.97
C ALA A 245 3.58 -5.53 -7.70
N PHE A 246 4.37 -5.04 -6.74
CA PHE A 246 3.89 -4.70 -5.40
C PHE A 246 4.25 -3.25 -5.00
N SER A 247 4.12 -2.93 -3.71
CA SER A 247 4.44 -1.60 -3.15
C SER A 247 5.45 -1.73 -2.00
N PRO A 248 6.70 -2.12 -2.27
CA PRO A 248 7.74 -2.29 -1.25
C PRO A 248 8.34 -0.94 -0.83
N PHE A 249 7.49 0.05 -0.54
CA PHE A 249 7.89 1.41 -0.19
C PHE A 249 7.19 1.86 1.08
N GLU A 250 7.95 2.51 1.95
CA GLU A 250 7.44 3.18 3.13
C GLU A 250 8.34 4.38 3.50
N MET A 251 7.86 5.27 4.36
CA MET A 251 8.59 6.43 4.81
C MET A 251 8.41 6.65 6.32
N ASN A 252 9.47 7.08 7.00
CA ASN A 252 9.37 7.59 8.35
C ASN A 252 8.68 8.96 8.32
N PRO A 253 7.47 9.12 8.91
CA PRO A 253 6.73 10.36 8.84
C PRO A 253 7.38 11.51 9.63
N ARG A 254 8.33 11.22 10.53
CA ARG A 254 9.01 12.22 11.36
C ARG A 254 10.33 12.69 10.77
N THR A 255 11.13 11.78 10.25
CA THR A 255 12.45 12.11 9.69
C THR A 255 12.42 12.34 8.18
N GLY A 256 11.39 11.83 7.48
CA GLY A 256 11.31 11.86 6.02
C GLY A 256 12.21 10.82 5.33
N GLU A 257 12.87 9.94 6.08
CA GLU A 257 13.67 8.85 5.53
C GLU A 257 12.78 7.82 4.83
N PHE A 258 13.23 7.31 3.68
CA PHE A 258 12.49 6.34 2.89
C PHE A 258 13.05 4.94 3.08
N TYR A 259 12.19 3.95 2.90
CA TYR A 259 12.56 2.55 2.96
C TYR A 259 12.05 1.82 1.74
N LEU A 260 12.91 0.96 1.19
CA LEU A 260 12.63 0.16 0.01
C LEU A 260 13.07 -1.29 0.24
N ALA A 261 12.31 -2.24 -0.30
CA ALA A 261 12.71 -3.64 -0.33
C ALA A 261 13.05 -4.09 -1.77
N PRO A 262 14.34 -4.08 -2.14
CA PRO A 262 14.79 -4.56 -3.43
C PRO A 262 14.67 -6.08 -3.55
N ILE A 263 14.44 -6.55 -4.78
CA ILE A 263 14.54 -7.97 -5.12
C ILE A 263 15.94 -8.36 -5.53
N GLN A 264 16.22 -9.65 -5.37
CA GLN A 264 17.46 -10.25 -5.82
C GLN A 264 17.59 -10.12 -7.36
N ALA A 265 18.56 -9.32 -7.82
CA ALA A 265 18.82 -9.13 -9.25
C ALA A 265 19.49 -10.35 -9.92
N ASN A 266 20.34 -11.08 -9.18
CA ASN A 266 20.84 -12.41 -9.51
C ASN A 266 21.34 -13.13 -8.24
N ASN A 267 21.85 -14.36 -8.38
CA ASN A 267 22.28 -15.20 -7.26
C ASN A 267 23.38 -14.59 -6.36
N ALA A 268 24.12 -13.58 -6.84
CA ALA A 268 25.17 -12.87 -6.10
C ALA A 268 24.75 -11.47 -5.62
N SER A 269 23.55 -11.00 -5.98
CA SER A 269 23.02 -9.70 -5.55
C SER A 269 22.37 -9.78 -4.18
N PRO A 270 22.56 -8.74 -3.34
CA PRO A 270 21.86 -8.66 -2.08
C PRO A 270 20.35 -8.45 -2.26
N GLN A 271 19.59 -8.92 -1.27
CA GLN A 271 18.18 -8.61 -1.02
C GLN A 271 18.03 -8.12 0.44
N GLY A 272 16.99 -7.38 0.78
CA GLY A 272 16.82 -6.88 2.15
C GLY A 272 15.99 -5.61 2.25
N LEU A 273 16.35 -4.75 3.20
CA LEU A 273 15.77 -3.42 3.36
C LEU A 273 16.82 -2.35 3.21
N LEU A 274 16.52 -1.39 2.35
CA LEU A 274 17.29 -0.17 2.17
C LEU A 274 16.64 0.95 2.96
N LYS A 275 17.49 1.86 3.43
CA LYS A 275 17.15 3.17 3.94
C LYS A 275 17.73 4.21 2.99
N ILE A 276 16.93 5.19 2.62
CA ILE A 276 17.32 6.33 1.81
C ILE A 276 17.09 7.59 2.64
N SER A 277 18.06 8.51 2.67
CA SER A 277 17.92 9.79 3.38
C SER A 277 16.77 10.62 2.83
N ALA A 278 16.25 11.56 3.64
CA ALA A 278 15.10 12.38 3.27
C ALA A 278 15.29 13.23 2.00
N ASP A 279 16.54 13.57 1.68
CA ASP A 279 16.94 14.28 0.46
C ASP A 279 17.31 13.35 -0.71
N GLY A 280 17.28 12.04 -0.49
CA GLY A 280 17.67 11.02 -1.48
C GLY A 280 19.17 10.87 -1.70
N ALA A 281 20.01 11.66 -1.03
CA ALA A 281 21.46 11.72 -1.30
C ALA A 281 22.23 10.49 -0.80
N GLN A 282 21.74 9.81 0.25
CA GLN A 282 22.40 8.68 0.87
C GLN A 282 21.49 7.45 0.84
N CYS A 283 22.09 6.27 0.66
CA CYS A 283 21.42 4.99 0.80
C CYS A 283 22.30 4.03 1.58
N SER A 284 21.68 3.28 2.48
CA SER A 284 22.33 2.27 3.28
C SER A 284 21.42 1.06 3.46
N TRP A 285 22.01 -0.09 3.71
CA TRP A 285 21.25 -1.25 4.13
C TRP A 285 20.84 -1.10 5.59
N VAL A 286 19.55 -1.28 5.88
CA VAL A 286 19.07 -1.55 7.24
C VAL A 286 19.41 -3.00 7.58
N THR A 287 19.12 -3.91 6.64
CA THR A 287 19.41 -5.34 6.77
C THR A 287 19.57 -5.94 5.37
N ARG A 288 20.47 -6.91 5.20
CA ARG A 288 20.77 -7.52 3.88
C ARG A 288 21.02 -9.03 4.00
N LEU A 289 20.75 -9.75 2.91
CA LEU A 289 21.07 -11.16 2.67
C LEU A 289 21.66 -11.33 1.27
N LYS A 290 22.30 -12.47 1.03
CA LYS A 290 22.66 -13.08 -0.26
C LYS A 290 23.69 -12.36 -1.13
N ALA A 291 24.48 -11.45 -0.55
CA ALA A 291 25.68 -10.98 -1.22
C ALA A 291 26.70 -12.14 -1.32
N ALA A 292 27.20 -12.42 -2.52
CA ALA A 292 28.11 -13.55 -2.75
C ALA A 292 29.20 -13.25 -3.79
N GLY A 293 30.26 -14.06 -3.81
CA GLY A 293 31.28 -14.02 -4.87
C GLY A 293 32.09 -12.71 -4.88
N SER A 294 32.20 -12.08 -6.04
CA SER A 294 32.91 -10.80 -6.20
C SER A 294 32.04 -9.56 -5.94
N ASN A 295 30.81 -9.74 -5.44
CA ASN A 295 29.97 -8.63 -5.02
C ASN A 295 30.65 -7.82 -3.90
N ARG A 296 30.63 -6.49 -3.98
CA ARG A 296 31.28 -5.59 -3.01
C ARG A 296 30.76 -5.73 -1.58
N TYR A 297 29.58 -6.33 -1.40
CA TYR A 297 28.95 -6.57 -0.11
C TYR A 297 29.24 -7.97 0.45
N ALA A 298 30.01 -8.80 -0.29
CA ALA A 298 30.54 -10.07 0.20
C ALA A 298 31.83 -9.82 1.02
N ASP A 299 31.64 -9.29 2.22
CA ASP A 299 32.72 -8.67 3.01
C ASP A 299 33.60 -9.68 3.77
N THR A 300 33.16 -10.93 3.90
CA THR A 300 33.90 -12.01 4.59
C THR A 300 34.37 -13.10 3.62
N PRO A 301 35.45 -13.84 3.93
CA PRO A 301 35.86 -15.01 3.14
C PRO A 301 34.73 -16.02 2.92
N GLN A 302 33.88 -16.22 3.93
CA GLN A 302 32.73 -17.11 3.88
C GLN A 302 31.67 -16.60 2.90
N THR A 303 31.27 -15.32 2.99
CA THR A 303 30.31 -14.71 2.06
C THR A 303 30.87 -14.59 0.63
N ARG A 304 32.19 -14.66 0.44
CA ARG A 304 32.79 -14.73 -0.90
C ARG A 304 32.74 -16.14 -1.49
N ALA A 305 32.77 -17.17 -0.64
CA ALA A 305 32.71 -18.57 -1.04
C ALA A 305 31.27 -19.11 -1.15
N GLU A 306 30.34 -18.59 -0.34
CA GLU A 306 28.96 -19.04 -0.23
C GLU A 306 27.98 -17.87 -0.23
N VAL A 307 26.72 -18.13 -0.61
CA VAL A 307 25.65 -17.11 -0.56
C VAL A 307 25.39 -16.72 0.90
N ASP A 308 25.56 -15.43 1.22
CA ASP A 308 25.23 -14.90 2.55
C ASP A 308 23.77 -15.25 2.92
N SER A 309 23.57 -16.20 3.81
CA SER A 309 22.24 -16.61 4.26
C SER A 309 21.68 -15.69 5.36
N GLY A 310 22.46 -14.67 5.78
CA GLY A 310 21.92 -13.55 6.53
C GLY A 310 22.56 -13.15 7.81
N GLN A 311 23.85 -12.84 7.73
CA GLN A 311 24.47 -12.07 8.79
C GLN A 311 24.03 -10.59 8.66
N PRO A 312 23.43 -9.97 9.71
CA PRO A 312 23.13 -8.54 9.69
C PRO A 312 24.42 -7.76 9.46
N THR A 313 24.39 -6.80 8.54
CA THR A 313 25.54 -5.92 8.24
C THR A 313 25.32 -4.49 8.72
N GLY A 314 24.32 -4.28 9.58
CA GLY A 314 24.31 -3.11 10.46
C GLY A 314 25.36 -3.31 11.55
N SER A 315 26.04 -2.25 11.96
CA SER A 315 26.95 -2.22 13.12
C SER A 315 26.23 -2.42 14.47
N GLY A 316 25.04 -3.04 14.48
CA GLY A 316 24.21 -3.30 15.66
C GLY A 316 24.38 -4.74 16.20
N PRO A 317 24.03 -4.97 17.49
CA PRO A 317 24.26 -6.25 18.14
C PRO A 317 23.35 -7.36 17.59
N ARG A 318 23.98 -8.53 17.42
CA ARG A 318 23.44 -9.84 17.01
C ARG A 318 21.97 -10.06 17.41
N GLY A 319 21.05 -10.01 16.45
CA GLY A 319 19.72 -10.63 16.58
C GLY A 319 19.72 -12.01 15.95
N SER A 320 19.22 -13.01 16.67
CA SER A 320 18.94 -14.36 16.19
C SER A 320 17.80 -14.35 15.15
N GLY A 321 18.13 -14.16 13.87
CA GLY A 321 17.17 -14.07 12.77
C GLY A 321 17.26 -15.26 11.82
N PHE A 322 16.20 -16.08 11.80
CA PHE A 322 15.92 -17.24 10.93
C PHE A 322 16.70 -17.36 9.60
N SER A 323 17.44 -18.47 9.44
CA SER A 323 18.04 -18.90 8.18
C SER A 323 16.97 -19.48 7.23
N GLY A 324 16.82 -18.92 6.02
CA GLY A 324 16.03 -19.56 4.95
C GLY A 324 14.90 -18.72 4.33
N MET A 325 14.60 -17.53 4.84
CA MET A 325 13.59 -16.65 4.22
C MET A 325 14.16 -15.81 3.07
N THR A 326 13.39 -15.64 1.99
CA THR A 326 13.61 -14.57 1.02
C THR A 326 13.19 -13.23 1.62
N LEU A 327 14.06 -12.22 1.65
CA LEU A 327 13.69 -10.84 2.06
C LEU A 327 13.12 -10.02 0.89
N ASN A 328 12.42 -10.69 -0.02
CA ASN A 328 11.71 -10.03 -1.09
C ASN A 328 10.40 -9.49 -0.50
N ALA A 329 10.47 -8.38 0.25
CA ALA A 329 9.26 -7.80 0.81
C ALA A 329 8.36 -7.29 -0.31
N THR A 330 7.07 -7.55 -0.21
CA THR A 330 6.06 -7.13 -1.19
C THR A 330 5.30 -5.90 -0.70
N ASN A 331 5.14 -5.74 0.62
CA ASN A 331 4.69 -4.51 1.25
C ASN A 331 5.65 -4.09 2.37
N LEU A 332 5.57 -2.81 2.75
CA LEU A 332 6.23 -2.26 3.93
C LEU A 332 5.22 -1.43 4.72
N HIS A 333 5.36 -1.46 6.05
CA HIS A 333 4.59 -0.61 6.96
C HIS A 333 5.47 -0.14 8.11
N TYR A 334 5.54 1.18 8.30
CA TYR A 334 6.33 1.81 9.34
C TYR A 334 5.47 2.00 10.57
N ARG A 335 6.01 1.63 11.72
CA ARG A 335 5.39 1.91 13.00
C ARG A 335 6.44 2.13 14.07
N GLU A 336 6.11 3.02 15.01
CA GLU A 336 6.86 3.14 16.25
C GLU A 336 6.12 2.42 17.36
N GLN A 337 6.86 1.64 18.11
CA GLN A 337 6.36 0.89 19.25
C GLN A 337 7.39 1.00 20.37
N GLU A 338 6.96 1.43 21.55
CA GLU A 338 7.80 1.48 22.75
C GLU A 338 9.10 2.29 22.53
N GLY A 339 9.00 3.39 21.78
CA GLY A 339 10.15 4.26 21.47
C GLY A 339 11.10 3.72 20.39
N ARG A 340 10.83 2.55 19.82
CA ARG A 340 11.62 1.95 18.74
C ARG A 340 10.88 2.03 17.42
N ALA A 341 11.62 2.26 16.35
CA ALA A 341 11.08 2.32 15.00
C ALA A 341 11.22 0.96 14.31
N TRP A 342 10.11 0.50 13.73
CA TRP A 342 10.00 -0.81 13.11
C TRP A 342 9.48 -0.69 11.69
N LEU A 343 9.98 -1.57 10.81
CA LEU A 343 9.33 -1.87 9.53
C LEU A 343 8.75 -3.28 9.57
N TYR A 344 7.46 -3.35 9.29
CA TYR A 344 6.72 -4.58 9.09
C TYR A 344 6.63 -4.89 7.61
N ALA A 345 6.75 -6.16 7.25
CA ALA A 345 6.88 -6.58 5.86
C ALA A 345 6.32 -7.98 5.64
N SER A 346 5.58 -8.15 4.53
CA SER A 346 5.19 -9.46 4.01
C SER A 346 6.21 -10.00 3.02
N SER A 347 6.53 -11.29 3.10
CA SER A 347 7.24 -12.00 2.04
C SER A 347 6.75 -13.44 1.97
N GLY A 348 5.99 -13.77 0.91
CA GLY A 348 5.34 -15.07 0.76
C GLY A 348 4.38 -15.36 1.93
N ALA A 349 4.48 -16.56 2.52
CA ALA A 349 3.66 -16.98 3.66
C ALA A 349 4.24 -16.54 5.02
N SER A 350 4.82 -15.35 5.07
CA SER A 350 5.44 -14.85 6.30
C SER A 350 5.33 -13.34 6.41
N TYR A 351 5.14 -12.90 7.65
CA TYR A 351 5.19 -11.51 8.05
C TYR A 351 6.27 -11.35 9.11
N TRP A 352 7.13 -10.36 8.94
CA TRP A 352 8.25 -10.09 9.85
C TRP A 352 8.35 -8.61 10.14
N ARG A 353 9.06 -8.27 11.22
CA ARG A 353 9.42 -6.89 11.55
C ARG A 353 10.94 -6.74 11.61
N THR A 354 11.43 -5.56 11.27
CA THR A 354 12.83 -5.17 11.40
C THR A 354 12.95 -3.95 12.27
N ASP A 355 13.80 -4.04 13.28
CA ASP A 355 14.26 -2.90 14.07
C ASP A 355 15.15 -2.03 13.19
N LEU A 356 14.78 -0.76 13.03
CA LEU A 356 15.49 0.16 12.14
C LEU A 356 16.82 0.67 12.70
N GLU A 357 17.04 0.52 14.01
CA GLU A 357 18.32 0.87 14.63
C GLU A 357 19.33 -0.27 14.50
N SER A 358 18.93 -1.48 14.88
CA SER A 358 19.86 -2.63 14.90
C SER A 358 19.89 -3.41 13.58
N GLY A 359 18.87 -3.30 12.73
CA GLY A 359 18.68 -4.15 11.56
C GLY A 359 18.23 -5.58 11.89
N ASN A 360 17.94 -5.86 13.16
CA ASN A 360 17.49 -7.16 13.63
C ASN A 360 16.08 -7.44 13.17
N ARG A 361 15.85 -8.71 12.81
CA ARG A 361 14.61 -9.19 12.21
C ARG A 361 13.93 -10.18 13.13
N GLU A 362 12.61 -10.08 13.20
CA GLU A 362 11.77 -10.97 13.99
C GLU A 362 10.61 -11.46 13.14
N LEU A 363 10.40 -12.78 13.13
CA LEU A 363 9.21 -13.38 12.54
C LEU A 363 8.02 -13.00 13.41
N VAL A 364 6.99 -12.43 12.79
CA VAL A 364 5.74 -12.07 13.47
C VAL A 364 4.75 -13.21 13.30
N VAL A 365 4.51 -13.66 12.06
CA VAL A 365 3.62 -14.80 11.78
C VAL A 365 4.07 -15.54 10.52
N GLN A 366 3.92 -16.86 10.50
CA GLN A 366 4.21 -17.72 9.34
C GLN A 366 2.91 -18.31 8.76
N GLN A 367 2.12 -17.44 8.15
CA GLN A 367 0.85 -17.79 7.48
C GLN A 367 0.70 -16.91 6.23
N GLU A 368 -0.20 -17.26 5.32
CA GLU A 368 -0.48 -16.42 4.16
C GLU A 368 -1.12 -15.10 4.62
N VAL A 369 -0.36 -14.02 4.53
CA VAL A 369 -0.76 -12.66 4.88
C VAL A 369 -0.96 -11.83 3.62
N GLY A 370 -1.71 -10.73 3.72
CA GLY A 370 -1.86 -9.80 2.61
C GLY A 370 -0.53 -9.20 2.18
N ASP A 371 -0.19 -9.38 0.91
CA ASP A 371 1.11 -9.05 0.32
C ASP A 371 1.24 -7.63 -0.26
N THR A 372 0.16 -6.84 -0.29
CA THR A 372 0.10 -5.58 -1.07
C THR A 372 0.02 -4.33 -0.21
N ASN A 373 -0.85 -4.31 0.82
CA ASN A 373 -0.96 -3.19 1.75
C ASN A 373 -1.01 -3.68 3.18
N SER A 374 -0.56 -2.81 4.10
CA SER A 374 -0.71 -2.99 5.54
C SER A 374 -1.09 -1.66 6.18
N VAL A 375 -2.05 -1.66 7.11
CA VAL A 375 -2.48 -0.48 7.88
C VAL A 375 -2.79 -0.85 9.32
N TRP A 376 -2.26 -0.06 10.25
CA TRP A 376 -2.43 -0.29 11.68
C TRP A 376 -3.75 0.26 12.20
N ASP A 377 -4.44 -0.54 13.02
CA ASP A 377 -5.67 -0.21 13.73
C ASP A 377 -5.40 -0.10 15.21
N GLU A 378 -5.14 1.13 15.67
CA GLU A 378 -4.87 1.43 17.08
C GLU A 378 -6.05 1.04 17.98
N ARG A 379 -7.29 1.18 17.50
CA ARG A 379 -8.50 0.88 18.29
C ARG A 379 -8.63 -0.61 18.58
N ARG A 380 -8.25 -1.46 17.63
CA ARG A 380 -8.34 -2.93 17.77
C ARG A 380 -6.99 -3.59 18.06
N ARG A 381 -5.91 -2.82 18.04
CA ARG A 381 -4.53 -3.29 18.17
C ARG A 381 -4.18 -4.41 17.19
N VAL A 382 -4.56 -4.23 15.92
CA VAL A 382 -4.25 -5.17 14.84
C VAL A 382 -3.68 -4.46 13.63
N LEU A 383 -2.89 -5.20 12.86
CA LEU A 383 -2.44 -4.77 11.55
C LEU A 383 -3.33 -5.39 10.48
N TRP A 384 -4.10 -4.58 9.76
CA TRP A 384 -4.86 -5.04 8.60
C TRP A 384 -3.91 -5.23 7.43
N THR A 385 -3.92 -6.41 6.84
CA THR A 385 -3.16 -6.75 5.64
C THR A 385 -4.12 -7.05 4.49
N SER A 386 -3.73 -6.74 3.26
CA SER A 386 -4.51 -7.07 2.04
C SER A 386 -3.58 -7.44 0.90
N GLY A 387 -3.95 -8.37 0.02
CA GLY A 387 -3.10 -8.75 -1.11
C GLY A 387 -3.50 -10.02 -1.84
N THR A 388 -2.67 -10.49 -2.77
CA THR A 388 -3.02 -11.55 -3.74
C THR A 388 -2.58 -12.97 -3.36
N GLY A 389 -1.83 -13.17 -2.28
CA GLY A 389 -1.42 -14.50 -1.79
C GLY A 389 -2.60 -15.44 -1.55
N SER A 390 -2.41 -16.74 -1.85
CA SER A 390 -3.34 -17.80 -2.29
C SER A 390 -4.76 -17.89 -1.70
N ASN A 391 -5.06 -17.28 -0.55
CA ASN A 391 -6.41 -17.23 0.05
C ASN A 391 -6.69 -15.93 0.85
N SER A 392 -5.81 -14.94 0.77
CA SER A 392 -5.78 -13.83 1.73
C SER A 392 -6.56 -12.63 1.19
N GLY A 393 -7.78 -12.44 1.70
CA GLY A 393 -8.56 -11.20 1.60
C GLY A 393 -7.93 -10.04 2.35
N ILE A 394 -8.79 -9.21 2.93
CA ILE A 394 -8.35 -8.28 3.97
C ILE A 394 -8.36 -9.05 5.28
N ALA A 395 -7.23 -9.18 5.99
CA ALA A 395 -7.14 -9.96 7.21
C ALA A 395 -6.36 -9.20 8.30
N PRO A 396 -6.81 -9.23 9.56
CA PRO A 396 -6.09 -8.62 10.67
C PRO A 396 -4.99 -9.55 11.19
N VAL A 397 -3.87 -8.97 11.63
CA VAL A 397 -2.77 -9.69 12.30
C VAL A 397 -2.56 -9.08 13.69
N THR A 398 -2.58 -9.89 14.74
CA THR A 398 -2.41 -9.44 16.14
C THR A 398 -0.92 -9.32 16.50
N ILE A 399 -0.21 -8.39 15.88
CA ILE A 399 1.26 -8.26 15.96
C ILE A 399 1.80 -7.89 17.36
N GLU A 400 0.95 -7.44 18.28
CA GLU A 400 1.31 -7.08 19.66
C GLU A 400 0.81 -8.08 20.72
N ALA A 401 0.14 -9.16 20.30
CA ALA A 401 -0.26 -10.22 21.22
C ALA A 401 0.96 -11.04 21.66
N GLU A 402 0.87 -11.70 22.82
CA GLU A 402 1.88 -12.68 23.28
C GLU A 402 2.11 -13.77 22.22
N GLU A 403 1.04 -14.19 21.55
CA GLU A 403 1.07 -15.08 20.40
C GLU A 403 0.46 -14.37 19.18
N PRO A 404 1.29 -13.76 18.30
CA PRO A 404 0.80 -13.15 17.09
C PRO A 404 0.16 -14.17 16.16
N ARG A 405 -1.01 -13.83 15.61
CA ARG A 405 -1.79 -14.71 14.74
C ARG A 405 -2.49 -13.93 13.64
N LEU A 406 -2.72 -14.59 12.51
CA LEU A 406 -3.65 -14.13 11.50
C LEU A 406 -5.08 -14.38 12.00
N GLY A 407 -5.92 -13.35 11.93
CA GLY A 407 -7.35 -13.49 12.16
C GLY A 407 -8.07 -14.06 10.93
N GLY A 408 -9.39 -14.23 11.06
CA GLY A 408 -10.22 -14.59 9.91
C GLY A 408 -10.14 -13.54 8.80
N ASN A 409 -10.38 -13.96 7.57
CA ASN A 409 -10.53 -13.05 6.43
C ASN A 409 -11.80 -12.21 6.61
N LEU A 410 -11.71 -10.90 6.41
CA LEU A 410 -12.83 -9.95 6.49
C LEU A 410 -14.00 -10.38 5.61
N TYR A 411 -13.72 -11.03 4.46
CA TYR A 411 -14.74 -11.49 3.53
C TYR A 411 -15.76 -12.38 4.22
N CYS A 412 -15.36 -13.27 5.14
CA CYS A 412 -16.25 -14.03 6.03
C CYS A 412 -15.46 -14.37 7.31
N LEU A 413 -15.60 -13.55 8.35
CA LEU A 413 -14.84 -13.74 9.60
C LEU A 413 -15.20 -15.06 10.32
N ASN A 414 -16.39 -15.61 10.05
CA ASN A 414 -16.79 -16.96 10.47
C ASN A 414 -17.86 -17.54 9.51
N PRO A 415 -17.50 -18.37 8.52
CA PRO A 415 -18.43 -18.87 7.52
C PRO A 415 -19.32 -20.04 8.00
N SER A 416 -19.03 -20.65 9.15
CA SER A 416 -19.74 -21.84 9.64
C SER A 416 -20.90 -21.52 10.60
N ASP A 417 -21.11 -20.25 10.96
CA ASP A 417 -22.16 -19.82 11.87
C ASP A 417 -23.14 -18.86 11.16
N ALA A 418 -24.41 -19.25 11.11
CA ALA A 418 -25.49 -18.51 10.46
C ALA A 418 -25.74 -17.10 11.06
N THR A 419 -25.19 -16.81 12.24
CA THR A 419 -25.27 -15.49 12.89
C THR A 419 -24.22 -14.50 12.39
N TYR A 420 -23.15 -14.97 11.74
CA TYR A 420 -22.05 -14.15 11.25
C TYR A 420 -22.23 -13.79 9.76
N GLN A 421 -21.81 -12.59 9.38
CA GLN A 421 -21.87 -12.14 7.99
C GLN A 421 -20.55 -12.35 7.25
N CYS A 422 -20.68 -12.41 5.93
CA CYS A 422 -19.62 -12.06 5.00
C CYS A 422 -19.79 -10.57 4.64
N VAL A 423 -18.77 -9.91 4.10
CA VAL A 423 -18.96 -8.55 3.55
C VAL A 423 -20.09 -8.57 2.52
N ARG A 424 -21.04 -7.63 2.64
CA ARG A 424 -22.21 -7.48 1.74
C ARG A 424 -22.19 -6.14 1.02
N GLY A 425 -23.03 -6.03 0.00
CA GLY A 425 -23.10 -4.82 -0.83
C GLY A 425 -22.00 -4.82 -1.89
N PRO A 426 -21.40 -3.66 -2.23
CA PRO A 426 -20.38 -3.60 -3.28
C PRO A 426 -19.12 -4.43 -2.97
N GLY A 427 -18.79 -4.64 -1.69
CA GLY A 427 -17.65 -5.45 -1.26
C GLY A 427 -17.91 -6.96 -1.24
N GLU A 428 -19.12 -7.41 -1.60
CA GLU A 428 -19.48 -8.84 -1.66
C GLU A 428 -18.82 -9.58 -2.83
N VAL A 429 -18.42 -8.85 -3.88
CA VAL A 429 -18.04 -9.48 -5.15
C VAL A 429 -16.57 -9.26 -5.47
N GLY A 430 -15.83 -10.37 -5.49
CA GLY A 430 -14.49 -10.44 -6.06
C GLY A 430 -13.35 -10.18 -5.08
N PRO A 431 -12.10 -10.35 -5.55
CA PRO A 431 -10.93 -10.16 -4.72
C PRO A 431 -10.75 -8.69 -4.33
N LEU A 432 -10.90 -8.35 -3.04
CA LEU A 432 -10.53 -7.05 -2.42
C LEU A 432 -9.00 -6.76 -2.43
N LEU A 433 -8.26 -7.41 -3.33
CA LEU A 433 -6.87 -7.82 -3.10
C LEU A 433 -5.82 -6.90 -3.71
N ARG A 434 -6.23 -5.92 -4.53
CA ARG A 434 -5.32 -5.22 -5.43
C ARG A 434 -5.36 -3.70 -5.29
N GLY A 435 -6.43 -3.13 -4.77
CA GLY A 435 -6.50 -1.69 -4.49
C GLY A 435 -5.82 -1.32 -3.18
N GLY A 436 -5.70 -0.03 -2.89
CA GLY A 436 -5.35 0.45 -1.56
C GLY A 436 -6.42 0.09 -0.52
N VAL A 437 -5.95 -0.24 0.68
CA VAL A 437 -6.78 -0.42 1.88
C VAL A 437 -6.36 0.61 2.90
N PHE A 438 -7.35 1.33 3.43
CA PHE A 438 -7.16 2.43 4.37
C PHE A 438 -8.05 2.22 5.57
N LEU A 439 -7.59 2.65 6.73
CA LEU A 439 -8.38 2.66 7.95
C LEU A 439 -8.85 4.09 8.24
N ASP A 440 -10.13 4.25 8.54
CA ASP A 440 -10.67 5.47 9.10
C ASP A 440 -10.49 5.45 10.63
N PRO A 441 -9.59 6.26 11.21
CA PRO A 441 -9.28 6.23 12.64
C PRO A 441 -10.43 6.74 13.52
N ARG A 442 -11.43 7.45 12.95
CA ARG A 442 -12.55 7.99 13.73
C ARG A 442 -13.51 6.90 14.20
N ASP A 443 -13.77 5.91 13.36
CA ASP A 443 -14.72 4.83 13.66
C ASP A 443 -14.11 3.42 13.51
N GLY A 444 -12.86 3.35 13.04
CA GLY A 444 -12.15 2.10 12.80
C GLY A 444 -12.76 1.29 11.66
N ASN A 445 -13.42 1.92 10.70
CA ASN A 445 -13.95 1.24 9.51
C ASN A 445 -12.95 1.34 8.34
N LEU A 446 -13.08 0.44 7.37
CA LEU A 446 -12.14 0.38 6.25
C LEU A 446 -12.67 1.15 5.04
N ILE A 447 -11.74 1.73 4.30
CA ILE A 447 -11.96 2.25 2.95
C ILE A 447 -11.11 1.40 2.01
N VAL A 448 -11.72 0.91 0.93
CA VAL A 448 -11.08 -0.01 0.00
C VAL A 448 -11.26 0.48 -1.42
N ALA A 449 -10.17 0.53 -2.18
CA ALA A 449 -10.23 0.68 -3.62
C ALA A 449 -10.66 -0.65 -4.26
N HIS A 450 -11.80 -0.63 -4.95
CA HIS A 450 -12.51 -1.81 -5.44
C HIS A 450 -12.67 -1.79 -6.96
N ASP A 451 -12.58 -2.97 -7.59
CA ASP A 451 -12.56 -3.16 -9.05
C ASP A 451 -11.59 -2.19 -9.77
N GLY A 452 -10.55 -1.71 -9.07
CA GLY A 452 -9.60 -0.70 -9.54
C GLY A 452 -10.13 0.73 -9.66
N VAL A 453 -11.44 0.95 -9.80
CA VAL A 453 -11.98 2.24 -10.27
C VAL A 453 -12.92 2.95 -9.30
N GLY A 454 -13.38 2.28 -8.24
CA GLY A 454 -14.27 2.85 -7.23
C GLY A 454 -13.71 2.74 -5.82
N LEU A 455 -14.26 3.52 -4.89
CA LEU A 455 -13.93 3.45 -3.47
C LEU A 455 -15.17 3.06 -2.66
N ILE A 456 -15.03 1.99 -1.89
CA ILE A 456 -16.09 1.49 -1.00
C ILE A 456 -15.67 1.71 0.44
N ARG A 457 -16.66 1.90 1.31
CA ARG A 457 -16.47 1.91 2.77
C ARG A 457 -17.04 0.61 3.32
N ILE A 458 -16.32 -0.04 4.24
CA ILE A 458 -16.71 -1.31 4.86
C ILE A 458 -16.82 -1.12 6.37
N GLU A 459 -17.98 -1.43 6.92
CA GLU A 459 -18.23 -1.46 8.35
C GLU A 459 -17.81 -2.83 8.91
N ILE A 460 -16.70 -2.86 9.63
CA ILE A 460 -16.07 -4.11 10.08
C ILE A 460 -17.00 -4.90 11.00
N ALA A 461 -17.76 -4.22 11.86
CA ALA A 461 -18.61 -4.84 12.87
C ALA A 461 -19.87 -5.54 12.30
N THR A 462 -20.35 -5.10 11.13
CA THR A 462 -21.61 -5.58 10.58
C THR A 462 -21.46 -6.31 9.24
N GLY A 463 -20.31 -6.14 8.57
CA GLY A 463 -20.08 -6.59 7.20
C GLY A 463 -20.79 -5.72 6.15
N ASN A 464 -21.47 -4.64 6.54
CA ASN A 464 -22.09 -3.72 5.59
C ASN A 464 -21.03 -2.96 4.77
N SER A 465 -21.28 -2.73 3.49
CA SER A 465 -20.42 -1.86 2.68
C SER A 465 -21.23 -1.06 1.69
N TYR A 466 -20.72 0.12 1.31
CA TYR A 466 -21.33 0.95 0.27
C TYR A 466 -20.29 1.71 -0.55
N LEU A 467 -20.64 2.00 -1.80
CA LEU A 467 -19.85 2.78 -2.73
C LEU A 467 -20.07 4.27 -2.45
N PHE A 468 -18.99 5.02 -2.25
CA PHE A 468 -19.06 6.45 -1.96
C PHE A 468 -18.36 7.32 -2.99
N SER A 469 -17.45 6.75 -3.79
CA SER A 469 -16.77 7.46 -4.88
C SER A 469 -16.66 6.58 -6.11
N LEU A 470 -17.22 7.04 -7.25
CA LEU A 470 -17.11 6.41 -8.58
C LEU A 470 -17.04 7.40 -9.73
#